data_AF-A0A2V6J0B8-F1
#
_entry.id   AF-A0A2V6J0B8-F1
#
_cell.length_a   1.000
_cell.length_b   1.000
_cell.length_c   1.000
_cell.angle_alpha   90.00
_cell.angle_beta   90.00
_cell.angle_gamma   90.00
#
_symmetry.space_group_name_H-M   'P 1'
#
loop_
_entity.id
_entity.type
_entity.pdbx_description
1 polymer ?
#
loop_
_entity_poly.entity_id
_entity_poly.type
_entity_poly.pdbx_seq_one_letter_code
_entity_poly.pdbx_strand_id
1 'polypeptide(L)'
;MRLNYRLQALMEGERVPAFAPRLTLVLPTGNKQKGFSNGRIGYETNLPFSKIVGDRWTIHFNAGMSIFRDVRGHDLTNYNLGGSGIYAVTRDFNLMLEMVAGWNEEVDFAVKTARVNVNRTTTALISPGFRYAFNCPNDLQIVAVAAAPIGITSDSPLWGLFFYLSFEHAFLHPRGQM
;
A
#
# COMPACT_ATOMS: atom_id res chain seq x y z
N MET A 1 -10.84 -9.22 9.57
CA MET A 1 -9.49 -9.81 9.48
C MET A 1 -9.11 -9.91 8.00
N ARG A 2 -7.83 -9.82 7.63
CA ARG A 2 -7.37 -9.96 6.24
C ARG A 2 -6.31 -11.06 6.15
N LEU A 3 -6.52 -12.03 5.28
CA LEU A 3 -5.56 -13.09 4.98
C LEU A 3 -4.89 -12.77 3.64
N ASN A 4 -3.57 -12.59 3.66
CA ASN A 4 -2.80 -12.17 2.49
C ASN A 4 -1.97 -13.35 1.96
N TYR A 5 -2.06 -13.59 0.66
CA TYR A 5 -1.20 -14.51 -0.07
C TYR A 5 -0.46 -13.74 -1.16
N ARG A 6 0.88 -13.75 -1.11
CA ARG A 6 1.74 -13.09 -2.10
C ARG A 6 2.62 -14.12 -2.79
N LEU A 7 2.51 -14.19 -4.11
CA LEU A 7 3.36 -15.03 -4.94
C LEU A 7 4.46 -14.18 -5.55
N GLN A 8 5.74 -14.49 -5.33
CA GLN A 8 6.84 -13.87 -6.07
C GLN A 8 6.91 -14.53 -7.46
N ALA A 9 6.24 -13.94 -8.44
CA ALA A 9 6.11 -14.52 -9.79
C ALA A 9 7.34 -14.25 -10.65
N LEU A 10 7.91 -13.03 -10.57
CA LEU A 10 9.13 -12.65 -11.28
C LEU A 10 10.11 -12.02 -10.29
N MET A 11 11.38 -12.40 -10.39
CA MET A 11 12.47 -11.69 -9.70
C MET A 11 12.94 -10.51 -10.56
N GLU A 12 13.48 -9.50 -9.91
CA GLU A 12 14.12 -8.39 -10.63
C GLU A 12 15.35 -8.93 -11.38
N GLY A 13 15.50 -8.53 -12.64
CA GLY A 13 16.68 -8.81 -13.44
C GLY A 13 16.78 -7.82 -14.59
N GLU A 14 17.89 -7.79 -15.35
CA GLU A 14 18.21 -6.70 -16.29
C GLU A 14 17.04 -6.19 -17.15
N ARG A 15 16.25 -7.11 -17.73
CA ARG A 15 15.11 -6.77 -18.62
C ARG A 15 13.74 -7.06 -18.02
N VAL A 16 13.68 -7.64 -16.82
CA VAL A 16 12.44 -8.14 -16.22
C VAL A 16 12.18 -7.40 -14.90
N PRO A 17 11.00 -6.76 -14.73
CA PRO A 17 10.63 -6.21 -13.44
C PRO A 17 10.30 -7.33 -12.45
N ALA A 18 10.60 -7.11 -11.17
CA ALA A 18 10.03 -7.92 -10.11
C ALA A 18 8.51 -7.77 -10.13
N PHE A 19 7.80 -8.89 -10.03
CA PHE A 19 6.35 -8.94 -10.01
C PHE A 19 5.90 -9.90 -8.92
N ALA A 20 5.09 -9.40 -8.00
CA ALA A 20 4.67 -10.16 -6.82
C ALA A 20 3.16 -10.07 -6.58
N PRO A 21 2.32 -10.68 -7.43
CA PRO A 21 0.87 -10.61 -7.30
C PRO A 21 0.41 -11.03 -5.91
N ARG A 22 -0.53 -10.25 -5.36
CA ARG A 22 -1.10 -10.46 -4.03
C ARG A 22 -2.60 -10.64 -4.12
N LEU A 23 -3.08 -11.72 -3.51
CA LEU A 23 -4.48 -11.98 -3.26
C LEU A 23 -4.74 -11.81 -1.75
N THR A 24 -5.81 -11.10 -1.41
CA THR A 24 -6.21 -10.90 -0.01
C THR A 24 -7.66 -11.29 0.16
N LEU A 25 -7.93 -12.17 1.12
CA LEU A 25 -9.28 -12.49 1.55
C LEU A 25 -9.63 -11.64 2.77
N VAL A 26 -10.68 -10.83 2.65
CA VAL A 26 -11.20 -10.01 3.74
C VAL A 26 -12.34 -10.76 4.41
N LEU A 27 -12.12 -11.14 5.66
CA LEU A 27 -13.11 -11.86 6.47
C LEU A 27 -13.93 -10.89 7.34
N PRO A 28 -15.26 -11.06 7.43
CA PRO A 28 -16.18 -10.19 8.16
C PRO A 28 -16.15 -10.46 9.67
N THR A 29 -14.97 -10.39 10.29
CA THR A 29 -14.78 -10.60 11.72
C THR A 29 -14.93 -9.31 12.54
N GLY A 30 -15.17 -8.17 11.89
CA GLY A 30 -15.38 -6.89 12.55
C GLY A 30 -16.82 -6.69 12.99
N ASN A 31 -17.05 -5.86 14.01
CA ASN A 31 -18.37 -5.61 14.55
C ASN A 31 -19.21 -4.73 13.58
N LYS A 32 -20.31 -5.30 13.04
CA LYS A 32 -21.24 -4.62 12.12
C LYS A 32 -21.93 -3.40 12.74
N GLN A 33 -22.18 -3.40 14.05
CA GLN A 33 -22.93 -2.33 14.73
C GLN A 33 -22.12 -1.03 14.89
N LYS A 34 -20.78 -1.10 14.74
CA LYS A 34 -19.88 0.04 14.84
C LYS A 34 -19.33 0.53 13.50
N GLY A 35 -19.84 0.00 12.37
CA GLY A 35 -19.36 0.35 11.03
C GLY A 35 -17.98 -0.23 10.66
N PHE A 36 -17.33 -0.99 11.55
CA PHE A 36 -16.00 -1.58 11.30
C PHE A 36 -16.03 -2.84 10.41
N SER A 37 -17.20 -3.25 9.96
CA SER A 37 -17.34 -4.33 8.98
C SER A 37 -18.60 -4.17 8.17
N ASN A 38 -18.45 -4.29 6.85
CA ASN A 38 -19.56 -4.45 5.92
C ASN A 38 -20.28 -5.80 6.13
N GLY A 39 -19.75 -6.67 6.99
CA GLY A 39 -20.36 -7.94 7.38
C GLY A 39 -20.33 -9.00 6.28
N ARG A 40 -19.57 -8.75 5.21
CA ARG A 40 -19.42 -9.60 4.03
C ARG A 40 -17.95 -9.96 3.80
N ILE A 41 -17.75 -11.06 3.10
CA ILE A 41 -16.44 -11.45 2.59
C ILE A 41 -16.08 -10.51 1.44
N GLY A 42 -14.84 -10.05 1.43
CA GLY A 42 -14.26 -9.26 0.34
C GLY A 42 -13.04 -9.95 -0.25
N TYR A 43 -12.74 -9.62 -1.49
CA TYR A 43 -11.52 -10.06 -2.19
C TYR A 43 -10.76 -8.82 -2.62
N GLU A 44 -9.47 -8.75 -2.29
CA GLU A 44 -8.59 -7.69 -2.77
C GLU A 44 -7.45 -8.30 -3.58
N THR A 45 -7.23 -7.82 -4.80
CA THR A 45 -6.09 -8.16 -5.64
C THR A 45 -5.15 -6.97 -5.71
N ASN A 46 -3.84 -7.21 -5.71
CA ASN A 46 -2.85 -6.17 -5.99
C ASN A 46 -1.76 -6.76 -6.89
N LEU A 47 -1.30 -5.94 -7.83
CA LEU A 47 -0.33 -6.29 -8.85
C LEU A 47 0.87 -5.35 -8.73
N PRO A 48 1.75 -5.56 -7.73
CA PRO A 48 2.96 -4.76 -7.56
C PRO A 48 4.03 -5.17 -8.57
N PHE A 49 4.56 -4.18 -9.28
CA PHE A 49 5.75 -4.24 -10.10
C PHE A 49 6.85 -3.40 -9.48
N SER A 50 8.09 -3.82 -9.62
CA SER A 50 9.26 -3.08 -9.13
C SER A 50 10.42 -3.28 -10.08
N LYS A 51 11.11 -2.19 -10.45
CA LYS A 51 12.21 -2.23 -11.40
C LYS A 51 13.29 -1.26 -10.98
N ILE A 52 14.54 -1.74 -10.97
CA ILE A 52 15.70 -0.88 -10.84
C ILE A 52 16.04 -0.39 -12.26
N VAL A 53 16.13 0.93 -12.42
CA VAL A 53 16.39 1.60 -13.69
C VAL A 53 17.71 2.36 -13.57
N GLY A 54 18.76 1.83 -14.18
CA GLY A 54 20.12 2.35 -14.00
C GLY A 54 20.64 2.10 -12.58
N ASP A 55 21.59 2.92 -12.13
CA ASP A 55 22.34 2.62 -10.89
C ASP A 55 21.69 3.18 -9.62
N ARG A 56 20.73 4.10 -9.75
CA ARG A 56 20.22 4.90 -8.63
C ARG A 56 18.70 5.07 -8.58
N TRP A 57 17.97 4.68 -9.62
CA TRP A 57 16.51 4.79 -9.63
C TRP A 57 15.87 3.44 -9.40
N THR A 58 14.91 3.40 -8.50
CA THR A 58 13.98 2.29 -8.36
C THR A 58 12.57 2.82 -8.58
N ILE A 59 11.83 2.16 -9.46
CA ILE A 59 10.45 2.52 -9.76
C ILE A 59 9.56 1.38 -9.29
N HIS A 60 8.50 1.73 -8.58
CA HIS A 60 7.44 0.80 -8.21
C HIS A 60 6.12 1.23 -8.83
N PHE A 61 5.30 0.25 -9.17
CA PHE A 61 3.95 0.44 -9.62
C PHE A 61 3.05 -0.59 -8.94
N ASN A 62 1.83 -0.22 -8.62
CA ASN A 62 0.85 -1.11 -8.04
C ASN A 62 -0.52 -0.80 -8.66
N ALA A 63 -1.22 -1.84 -9.06
CA ALA A 63 -2.63 -1.74 -9.40
C ALA A 63 -3.40 -2.76 -8.58
N GLY A 64 -4.45 -2.32 -7.92
CA GLY A 64 -5.26 -3.16 -7.07
C GLY A 64 -6.75 -2.93 -7.26
N MET A 65 -7.50 -3.98 -6.94
CA MET A 65 -8.95 -4.00 -7.03
C MET A 65 -9.50 -4.68 -5.79
N SER A 66 -10.56 -4.14 -5.20
CA SER A 66 -11.26 -4.74 -4.06
C SER A 66 -12.73 -4.89 -4.40
N ILE A 67 -13.26 -6.10 -4.19
CA ILE A 67 -14.66 -6.42 -4.46
C ILE A 67 -15.28 -6.92 -3.16
N PHE A 68 -16.37 -6.27 -2.75
CA PHE A 68 -17.19 -6.70 -1.63
C PHE A 68 -18.59 -7.03 -2.15
N ARG A 69 -18.97 -8.31 -2.09
CA ARG A 69 -20.26 -8.77 -2.62
C ARG A 69 -21.40 -8.58 -1.63
N ASP A 70 -22.52 -8.08 -2.13
CA ASP A 70 -23.81 -7.98 -1.45
C ASP A 70 -23.72 -7.28 -0.07
N VAL A 71 -23.15 -6.07 -0.11
CA VAL A 71 -23.22 -5.10 0.98
C VAL A 71 -24.56 -4.37 0.87
N ARG A 72 -25.56 -4.80 1.66
CA ARG A 72 -26.96 -4.30 1.61
C ARG A 72 -27.59 -4.38 0.21
N GLY A 73 -27.33 -5.45 -0.56
CA GLY A 73 -27.89 -5.64 -1.90
C GLY A 73 -27.14 -4.99 -3.05
N HIS A 74 -25.95 -4.41 -2.80
CA HIS A 74 -25.06 -3.87 -3.82
C HIS A 74 -23.66 -4.48 -3.74
N ASP A 75 -23.04 -4.68 -4.90
CA ASP A 75 -21.64 -5.06 -5.01
C ASP A 75 -20.79 -3.79 -5.03
N LEU A 76 -19.84 -3.67 -4.11
CA LEU A 76 -18.91 -2.53 -4.05
C LEU A 76 -17.60 -2.91 -4.70
N THR A 77 -17.17 -2.08 -5.64
CA THR A 77 -15.91 -2.28 -6.35
C THR A 77 -15.03 -1.05 -6.18
N ASN A 78 -13.86 -1.26 -5.57
CA ASN A 78 -12.87 -0.22 -5.37
C ASN A 78 -11.63 -0.52 -6.22
N TYR A 79 -11.04 0.53 -6.76
CA TYR A 79 -9.80 0.45 -7.53
C TYR A 79 -8.74 1.30 -6.86
N ASN A 80 -7.51 0.81 -6.83
CA ASN A 80 -6.36 1.59 -6.40
C ASN A 80 -5.25 1.50 -7.46
N LEU A 81 -4.53 2.60 -7.61
CA LEU A 81 -3.34 2.71 -8.42
C LEU A 81 -2.29 3.43 -7.60
N GLY A 82 -1.09 2.89 -7.57
CA GLY A 82 0.06 3.45 -6.87
C GLY A 82 1.27 3.47 -7.79
N GLY A 83 2.03 4.54 -7.76
CA GLY A 83 3.32 4.64 -8.43
C GLY A 83 4.32 5.31 -7.51
N SER A 84 5.56 4.84 -7.50
CA SER A 84 6.62 5.53 -6.77
C SER A 84 7.95 5.50 -7.49
N GLY A 85 8.70 6.59 -7.36
CA GLY A 85 10.08 6.72 -7.80
C GLY A 85 10.96 6.96 -6.59
N ILE A 86 11.96 6.11 -6.43
CA ILE A 86 12.96 6.21 -5.37
C ILE A 86 14.31 6.50 -6.02
N TYR A 87 14.95 7.58 -5.59
CA TYR A 87 16.29 7.98 -6.01
C TYR A 87 17.28 7.78 -4.85
N ALA A 88 18.24 6.88 -5.05
CA ALA A 88 19.32 6.64 -4.11
C ALA A 88 20.39 7.73 -4.23
N VAL A 89 20.34 8.72 -3.33
CA VAL A 89 21.36 9.78 -3.25
C VAL A 89 22.66 9.20 -2.70
N THR A 90 22.54 8.39 -1.65
CA THR A 90 23.62 7.58 -1.09
C THR A 90 23.09 6.16 -0.84
N ARG A 91 23.95 5.25 -0.40
CA ARG A 91 23.54 3.89 -0.02
C ARG A 91 22.46 3.87 1.07
N ASP A 92 22.51 4.87 1.95
CA ASP A 92 21.68 4.92 3.16
C ASP A 92 20.58 5.99 3.07
N PHE A 93 20.70 6.96 2.15
CA PHE A 93 19.73 8.05 1.98
C PHE A 93 19.07 8.00 0.59
N ASN A 94 17.74 7.89 0.60
CA ASN A 94 16.92 7.81 -0.60
C ASN A 94 15.84 8.90 -0.58
N LEU A 95 15.69 9.61 -1.70
CA LEU A 95 14.55 10.49 -1.94
C LEU A 95 13.43 9.67 -2.58
N MET A 96 12.19 9.93 -2.17
CA MET A 96 11.02 9.18 -2.62
C MET A 96 9.95 10.14 -3.08
N LEU A 97 9.28 9.78 -4.18
CA LEU A 97 8.06 10.43 -4.62
C LEU A 97 7.03 9.36 -4.88
N GLU A 98 5.95 9.35 -4.11
CA GLU A 98 4.88 8.37 -4.24
C GLU A 98 3.60 9.06 -4.70
N MET A 99 2.81 8.38 -5.52
CA MET A 99 1.49 8.82 -5.95
C MET A 99 0.53 7.66 -5.74
N VAL A 100 -0.63 7.95 -5.15
CA VAL A 100 -1.70 6.98 -4.94
C VAL A 100 -3.00 7.58 -5.41
N ALA A 101 -3.73 6.87 -6.26
CA ALA A 101 -5.08 7.20 -6.68
C ALA A 101 -6.02 6.04 -6.32
N GLY A 102 -7.19 6.37 -5.80
CA GLY A 102 -8.20 5.43 -5.37
C GLY A 102 -9.58 5.88 -5.83
N TRP A 103 -10.33 4.95 -6.42
CA TRP A 103 -11.75 5.09 -6.69
C TRP A 103 -12.46 4.17 -5.72
N ASN A 104 -13.15 4.77 -4.75
CA ASN A 104 -13.82 4.02 -3.70
C ASN A 104 -15.33 4.23 -3.80
N GLU A 105 -16.06 3.12 -3.75
CA GLU A 105 -17.48 3.07 -3.53
C GLU A 105 -17.73 2.69 -2.07
N GLU A 106 -18.36 3.58 -1.32
CA GLU A 106 -18.76 3.33 0.06
C GLU A 106 -20.28 3.42 0.20
N VAL A 107 -20.86 2.52 0.98
CA VAL A 107 -22.27 2.57 1.33
C VAL A 107 -22.43 3.43 2.57
N ASP A 108 -23.28 4.46 2.50
CA ASP A 108 -23.62 5.22 3.68
C ASP A 108 -24.48 4.37 4.64
N PHE A 109 -23.92 4.04 5.80
CA PHE A 109 -24.60 3.28 6.85
C PHE A 109 -25.50 4.16 7.74
N ALA A 110 -25.39 5.49 7.66
CA ALA A 110 -26.12 6.43 8.52
C ALA A 110 -27.56 6.67 8.05
N VAL A 111 -27.84 6.55 6.75
CA VAL A 111 -29.18 6.81 6.20
C VAL A 111 -30.04 5.54 6.25
N LYS A 112 -31.07 5.55 7.12
CA LYS A 112 -32.11 4.51 7.20
C LYS A 112 -33.22 4.72 6.14
N THR A 113 -32.86 4.88 4.87
CA THR A 113 -33.84 4.89 3.76
C THR A 113 -33.82 3.59 2.98
N ALA A 114 -34.95 3.25 2.36
CA ALA A 114 -35.15 2.03 1.55
C ALA A 114 -34.28 1.96 0.27
N ARG A 115 -33.61 3.06 -0.09
CA ARG A 115 -32.58 3.10 -1.15
C ARG A 115 -31.21 3.29 -0.51
N VAL A 116 -30.31 2.36 -0.79
CA VAL A 116 -28.89 2.44 -0.42
C VAL A 116 -28.27 3.57 -1.23
N ASN A 117 -27.71 4.57 -0.56
CA ASN A 117 -26.93 5.62 -1.23
C ASN A 117 -25.47 5.16 -1.29
N VAL A 118 -24.95 4.97 -2.51
CA VAL A 118 -23.55 4.60 -2.75
C VAL A 118 -22.81 5.89 -3.03
N ASN A 119 -21.92 6.28 -2.12
CA ASN A 119 -21.04 7.41 -2.33
C ASN A 119 -19.83 6.97 -3.14
N ARG A 120 -19.48 7.75 -4.17
CA ARG A 120 -18.32 7.52 -5.02
C ARG A 120 -17.31 8.61 -4.75
N THR A 121 -16.18 8.24 -4.17
CA THR A 121 -15.09 9.16 -3.86
C THR A 121 -13.88 8.84 -4.72
N THR A 122 -13.26 9.88 -5.27
CA THR A 122 -12.02 9.75 -6.03
C THR A 122 -10.91 10.49 -5.28
N THR A 123 -10.02 9.72 -4.68
CA THR A 123 -8.94 10.24 -3.84
C THR A 123 -7.63 10.07 -4.58
N ALA A 124 -6.93 11.17 -4.87
CA ALA A 124 -5.56 11.10 -5.36
C ALA A 124 -4.62 11.91 -4.47
N LEU A 125 -3.46 11.36 -4.16
CA LEU A 125 -2.42 11.99 -3.35
C LEU A 125 -1.06 11.83 -4.01
N ILE A 126 -0.19 12.82 -3.79
CA ILE A 126 1.24 12.75 -4.07
C ILE A 126 2.00 12.99 -2.77
N SER A 127 3.03 12.20 -2.52
CA SER A 127 3.76 12.17 -1.25
C SER A 127 5.25 12.21 -1.53
N PRO A 128 5.85 13.41 -1.61
CA PRO A 128 7.29 13.56 -1.51
C PRO A 128 7.76 13.14 -0.11
N GLY A 129 8.88 12.43 -0.06
CA GLY A 129 9.48 12.00 1.19
C GLY A 129 10.92 11.57 1.04
N PHE A 130 11.49 11.11 2.14
CA PHE A 130 12.83 10.55 2.16
C PHE A 130 12.91 9.39 3.15
N ARG A 131 13.84 8.48 2.87
CA ARG A 131 14.19 7.34 3.70
C ARG A 131 15.66 7.44 4.07
N TYR A 132 15.96 7.27 5.35
CA TYR A 132 17.32 7.16 5.86
C TYR A 132 17.49 5.85 6.64
N ALA A 133 18.53 5.09 6.32
CA ALA A 133 18.90 3.87 7.03
C ALA A 133 20.12 4.12 7.92
N PHE A 134 19.93 3.99 9.24
CA PHE A 134 21.03 3.97 10.20
C PHE A 134 21.50 2.53 10.36
N ASN A 135 22.73 2.25 9.92
CA ASN A 135 23.36 0.94 10.10
C ASN A 135 24.13 0.96 11.44
N CYS A 136 23.64 0.24 12.44
CA CYS A 136 24.26 0.12 13.75
C CYS A 136 25.19 -1.11 13.82
N PRO A 137 26.12 -1.15 14.79
CA PRO A 137 26.86 -2.37 15.12
C PRO A 137 25.90 -3.51 15.51
N ASN A 138 26.26 -4.76 15.18
CA ASN A 138 25.45 -6.00 15.38
C ASN A 138 24.29 -6.22 14.40
N ASP A 139 24.44 -5.83 13.12
CA ASP A 139 23.43 -6.04 12.06
C ASP A 139 22.04 -5.47 12.36
N LEU A 140 21.98 -4.48 13.26
CA LEU A 140 20.78 -3.70 13.51
C LEU A 140 20.71 -2.56 12.49
N GLN A 141 19.65 -2.53 11.69
CA GLN A 141 19.33 -1.42 10.81
C GLN A 141 18.07 -0.71 11.32
N ILE A 142 18.18 0.60 11.54
CA ILE A 142 17.04 1.45 11.89
C ILE A 142 16.70 2.26 10.64
N VAL A 143 15.48 2.10 10.12
CA VAL A 143 15.02 2.81 8.93
C VAL A 143 14.01 3.87 9.33
N ALA A 144 14.38 5.14 9.16
CA ALA A 144 13.48 6.27 9.36
C ALA A 144 12.96 6.78 8.02
N VAL A 145 11.67 7.07 7.97
CA VAL A 145 11.00 7.64 6.80
C VAL A 145 10.17 8.84 7.26
N ALA A 146 10.26 9.92 6.50
CA ALA A 146 9.37 11.07 6.61
C ALA A 146 8.82 11.41 5.23
N ALA A 147 7.52 11.64 5.14
CA ALA A 147 6.86 12.02 3.90
C ALA A 147 5.73 13.02 4.17
N ALA A 148 5.45 13.87 3.18
CA ALA A 148 4.42 14.89 3.24
C ALA A 148 3.37 14.59 2.17
N PRO A 149 2.35 13.75 2.44
CA PRO A 149 1.27 13.50 1.50
C PRO A 149 0.45 14.78 1.26
N ILE A 150 0.19 15.09 -0.01
CA ILE A 150 -0.55 16.24 -0.49
C ILE A 150 -1.71 15.72 -1.34
N GLY A 151 -2.92 16.14 -1.02
CA GLY A 151 -4.12 15.78 -1.78
C GLY A 151 -4.21 16.55 -3.09
N ILE A 152 -4.55 15.84 -4.15
CA ILE A 152 -4.74 16.41 -5.49
C ILE A 152 -6.22 16.59 -5.81
N THR A 153 -7.10 15.74 -5.27
CA THR A 153 -8.54 15.78 -5.51
C THR A 153 -9.30 16.41 -4.35
N SER A 154 -10.52 16.89 -4.61
CA SER A 154 -11.40 17.50 -3.59
C SER A 154 -11.74 16.56 -2.43
N ASP A 155 -11.70 15.24 -2.67
CA ASP A 155 -11.95 14.21 -1.65
C ASP A 155 -10.68 13.82 -0.88
N SER A 156 -9.52 14.38 -1.22
CA SER A 156 -8.24 14.12 -0.54
C SER A 156 -7.95 15.18 0.53
N PRO A 157 -7.29 14.81 1.64
CA PRO A 157 -6.76 15.79 2.60
C PRO A 157 -5.80 16.76 1.92
N LEU A 158 -5.89 18.06 2.26
CA LEU A 158 -5.05 19.10 1.65
C LEU A 158 -3.55 18.81 1.81
N TRP A 159 -3.14 18.40 3.01
CA TRP A 159 -1.78 17.96 3.33
C TRP A 159 -1.79 17.06 4.57
N GLY A 160 -0.70 16.32 4.77
CA GLY A 160 -0.46 15.55 5.97
C GLY A 160 1.03 15.35 6.20
N LEU A 161 1.36 14.68 7.30
CA LEU A 161 2.72 14.34 7.66
C LEU A 161 2.76 12.89 8.08
N PHE A 162 3.61 12.10 7.42
CA PHE A 162 3.76 10.69 7.64
C PHE A 162 5.17 10.40 8.15
N PHE A 163 5.25 9.80 9.33
CA PHE A 163 6.50 9.32 9.91
C PHE A 163 6.43 7.82 10.13
N TYR A 164 7.50 7.14 9.75
CA TYR A 164 7.63 5.71 9.93
C TYR A 164 9.04 5.38 10.43
N LEU A 165 9.12 4.45 11.38
CA LEU A 165 10.36 3.96 11.95
C LEU A 165 10.32 2.44 11.99
N SER A 166 11.28 1.79 11.34
CA SER A 166 11.47 0.34 11.33
C SER A 166 12.74 -0.03 12.08
N PHE A 167 12.70 -1.15 12.80
CA PHE A 167 13.86 -1.79 13.40
C PHE A 167 14.03 -3.16 12.77
N GLU A 168 15.12 -3.34 12.02
CA GLU A 168 15.43 -4.56 11.30
C GLU A 168 16.67 -5.19 11.95
N HIS A 169 16.53 -6.41 12.47
CA HIS A 169 17.59 -7.14 13.15
C HIS A 169 17.68 -8.56 12.60
N ALA A 170 18.89 -9.01 12.28
CA ALA A 170 19.13 -10.39 11.85
C ALA A 170 19.02 -11.35 13.05
N PHE A 171 17.94 -12.13 13.12
CA PHE A 171 17.74 -13.10 14.21
C PHE A 171 18.57 -14.38 14.05
N LEU A 172 19.08 -14.67 12.85
CA LEU A 172 19.89 -15.84 12.55
C LEU A 172 21.13 -15.40 11.77
N HIS A 173 22.30 -15.56 12.38
CA HIS A 173 23.57 -15.50 11.67
C HIS A 173 23.78 -16.83 10.94
N PRO A 174 24.03 -16.84 9.63
CA PRO A 174 24.61 -18.01 8.98
C PRO A 174 25.98 -18.25 9.62
N ARG A 175 26.15 -19.35 10.37
CA ARG A 175 27.50 -19.80 10.74
C ARG A 175 28.20 -20.25 9.47
N GLY A 176 29.17 -19.47 9.01
CA GLY A 176 30.17 -19.95 8.06
C GLY A 176 30.54 -18.93 7.01
N GLN A 177 31.60 -18.19 7.28
CA GLN A 177 32.81 -18.18 6.45
C GLN A 177 33.92 -17.51 7.28
N MET A 178 34.75 -18.37 7.90
CA MET A 178 36.12 -18.02 8.30
C MET A 178 36.99 -18.06 7.05
#